data_AF-A0A8T3BSI0-F1
#
_entry.id   AF-A0A8T3BSI0-F1
#
_cell.length_a   1.000
_cell.length_b   1.000
_cell.length_c   1.000
_cell.angle_alpha   90.00
_cell.angle_beta   90.00
_cell.angle_gamma   90.00
#
_symmetry.space_group_name_H-M   'P 1'
#
loop_
_entity.id
_entity.type
_entity.pdbx_description
1 polymer ?
#
loop_
_entity_poly.entity_id
_entity_poly.type
_entity_poly.pdbx_seq_one_letter_code
_entity_poly.pdbx_strand_id
1 'polypeptide(L)'
;MTTMRYAYTVQRAFSSAYATAAATAASPSTRNILKLSADLPYILSRPDWRNNLSLDRLAKSLTPTLLSHLLLSLPLKPSAAVAFFDWIGHQPSFQHTVTTHAALLRSLLRSTLPSPLEKFAISTIRSCHCRDELLAVLDLLLLAAERSCSIRCFNNLLMALRTFSMIDEMESVFEIISKGKCVLQTITTCGIEP
;
A
#
# COMPACT_ATOMS: atom_id res chain seq x y z
N MET A 1 21.78 -13.30 3.85
CA MET A 1 21.98 -11.85 3.61
C MET A 1 21.65 -11.55 2.14
N THR A 2 20.45 -11.93 1.67
CA THR A 2 20.13 -12.02 0.23
C THR A 2 18.77 -11.40 -0.13
N THR A 3 17.99 -10.97 0.87
CA THR A 3 16.60 -10.53 0.72
C THR A 3 16.45 -9.08 0.25
N MET A 4 17.42 -8.21 0.56
CA MET A 4 17.35 -6.77 0.21
C MET A 4 17.40 -6.44 -1.30
N ARG A 5 17.72 -7.40 -2.17
CA ARG A 5 17.87 -7.13 -3.62
C ARG A 5 16.54 -7.18 -4.39
N TYR A 6 15.50 -7.84 -3.88
CA TYR A 6 14.24 -8.01 -4.61
C TYR A 6 13.30 -6.80 -4.54
N ALA A 7 13.26 -6.08 -3.42
CA ALA A 7 12.40 -4.90 -3.27
C ALA A 7 12.82 -3.71 -4.15
N TYR A 8 14.11 -3.58 -4.46
CA TYR A 8 14.66 -2.45 -5.24
C TYR A 8 14.49 -2.62 -6.76
N THR A 9 14.53 -3.85 -7.26
CA THR A 9 14.41 -4.14 -8.70
C THR A 9 12.97 -3.96 -9.20
N VAL A 10 11.99 -4.36 -8.40
CA VAL A 10 10.57 -4.20 -8.71
C VAL A 10 10.20 -2.71 -8.79
N GLN A 11 10.60 -1.90 -7.81
CA GLN A 11 10.26 -0.46 -7.79
C GLN A 11 10.87 0.31 -8.98
N ARG A 12 12.07 -0.07 -9.44
CA ARG A 12 12.72 0.53 -10.62
C ARG A 12 12.06 0.09 -11.94
N ALA A 13 11.62 -1.16 -12.02
CA ALA A 13 10.89 -1.66 -13.20
C ALA A 13 9.52 -0.96 -13.37
N PHE A 14 8.81 -0.69 -12.27
CA PHE A 14 7.53 0.04 -12.28
C PHE A 14 7.68 1.49 -12.76
N SER A 15 8.69 2.22 -12.25
CA SER A 15 8.97 3.60 -12.70
C SER A 15 9.42 3.66 -14.17
N SER A 16 10.19 2.66 -14.62
CA SER A 16 10.66 2.58 -16.00
C SER A 16 9.50 2.31 -16.97
N ALA A 17 8.63 1.33 -16.69
CA ALA A 17 7.52 0.97 -17.58
C ALA A 17 6.47 2.09 -17.72
N TYR A 18 6.20 2.83 -16.64
CA TYR A 18 5.32 4.01 -16.68
C TYR A 18 5.93 5.15 -17.50
N ALA A 19 7.24 5.41 -17.38
CA ALA A 19 7.91 6.42 -18.19
C ALA A 19 7.87 6.09 -19.69
N THR A 20 8.08 4.82 -20.07
CA THR A 20 8.02 4.40 -21.49
C THR A 20 6.61 4.45 -22.06
N ALA A 21 5.59 4.09 -21.27
CA ALA A 21 4.18 4.18 -21.68
C ALA A 21 3.68 5.64 -21.74
N ALA A 22 4.15 6.51 -20.84
CA ALA A 22 3.81 7.92 -20.83
C ALA A 22 4.50 8.70 -21.97
N ALA A 23 5.75 8.34 -22.31
CA ALA A 23 6.51 8.98 -23.39
C ALA A 23 5.97 8.67 -24.79
N THR A 24 5.31 7.53 -24.97
CA THR A 24 4.77 7.08 -26.27
C THR A 24 3.35 7.59 -26.56
N ALA A 25 2.65 8.15 -25.57
CA ALA A 25 1.28 8.62 -25.69
C ALA A 25 1.15 10.15 -25.45
N ALA A 26 1.71 10.96 -26.34
CA ALA A 26 1.49 12.41 -26.37
C ALA A 26 0.07 12.75 -26.90
N SER A 27 -0.96 12.29 -26.19
CA SER A 27 -2.37 12.61 -26.44
C SER A 27 -2.84 13.71 -25.48
N PRO A 28 -3.76 14.62 -25.86
CA PRO A 28 -4.31 15.66 -24.99
C PRO A 28 -4.87 15.13 -23.65
N SER A 29 -5.34 13.89 -23.61
CA SER A 29 -5.80 13.20 -22.39
C SER A 29 -4.70 13.01 -21.35
N THR A 30 -3.47 12.67 -21.77
CA THR A 30 -2.32 12.45 -20.89
C THR A 30 -1.89 13.74 -20.20
N ARG A 31 -1.89 14.87 -20.92
CA ARG A 31 -1.56 16.18 -20.37
C ARG A 31 -2.56 16.61 -19.29
N ASN A 32 -3.85 16.31 -19.49
CA ASN A 32 -4.90 16.60 -18.51
C ASN A 32 -4.78 15.72 -17.26
N ILE A 33 -4.42 14.43 -17.40
CA ILE A 33 -4.14 13.54 -16.27
C ILE A 33 -2.92 14.03 -15.48
N LEU A 34 -1.85 14.45 -16.15
CA LEU A 34 -0.65 14.99 -15.50
C LEU A 34 -0.96 16.28 -14.72
N LYS A 35 -1.70 17.22 -15.33
CA LYS A 35 -2.11 18.46 -14.65
C LYS A 35 -3.00 18.17 -13.43
N LEU A 36 -3.97 17.28 -13.59
CA LEU A 36 -4.87 16.88 -12.51
C LEU A 36 -4.13 16.12 -11.39
N SER A 37 -3.09 15.35 -11.73
CA SER A 37 -2.25 14.68 -10.73
C SER A 37 -1.47 15.67 -9.87
N ALA A 38 -1.01 16.77 -10.44
CA ALA A 38 -0.33 17.84 -9.69
C ALA A 38 -1.29 18.58 -8.75
N ASP A 39 -2.53 18.79 -9.17
CA ASP A 39 -3.56 19.45 -8.38
C ASP A 39 -4.24 18.51 -7.36
N LEU A 40 -4.06 17.19 -7.50
CA LEU A 40 -4.75 16.17 -6.70
C LEU A 40 -4.57 16.35 -5.18
N PRO A 41 -3.36 16.62 -4.64
CA PRO A 41 -3.19 16.83 -3.21
C PRO A 41 -4.01 18.02 -2.69
N TYR A 42 -4.10 19.08 -3.51
CA TYR A 42 -4.90 20.27 -3.18
C TYR A 42 -6.40 19.98 -3.27
N ILE A 43 -6.85 19.27 -4.31
CA ILE A 43 -8.25 18.88 -4.46
C ILE A 43 -8.69 18.02 -3.28
N LEU A 44 -7.93 16.97 -2.94
CA LEU A 44 -8.24 16.05 -1.84
C LEU A 44 -8.21 16.71 -0.44
N SER A 45 -7.64 17.93 -0.33
CA SER A 45 -7.64 18.69 0.92
C SER A 45 -8.95 19.42 1.21
N ARG A 46 -9.83 19.58 0.20
CA ARG A 46 -11.11 20.28 0.32
C ARG A 46 -12.22 19.36 0.83
N PRO A 47 -13.15 19.78 1.69
CA PRO A 47 -14.18 18.91 2.27
C PRO A 47 -15.07 18.21 1.22
N ASP A 48 -15.46 18.93 0.16
CA ASP A 48 -16.38 18.44 -0.89
C ASP A 48 -15.67 17.87 -2.13
N TRP A 49 -14.42 17.40 -1.96
CA TRP A 49 -13.60 16.95 -3.08
C TRP A 49 -14.26 15.83 -3.89
N ARG A 50 -15.10 14.99 -3.27
CA ARG A 50 -15.80 13.88 -3.92
C ARG A 50 -16.80 14.29 -5.00
N ASN A 51 -17.28 15.53 -4.96
CA ASN A 51 -18.23 16.07 -5.94
C ASN A 51 -17.54 16.80 -7.10
N ASN A 52 -16.21 16.72 -7.19
CA ASN A 52 -15.45 17.43 -8.20
C ASN A 52 -15.55 16.72 -9.56
N LEU A 53 -16.15 17.39 -10.55
CA LEU A 53 -16.30 16.86 -11.91
C LEU A 53 -14.98 16.43 -12.58
N SER A 54 -13.86 17.03 -12.20
CA SER A 54 -12.53 16.66 -12.71
C SER A 54 -12.09 15.32 -12.15
N LEU A 55 -12.42 15.04 -10.88
CA LEU A 55 -12.15 13.74 -10.26
C LEU A 55 -13.04 12.64 -10.83
N ASP A 56 -14.31 12.92 -11.13
CA ASP A 56 -15.17 11.93 -11.80
C ASP A 56 -14.63 11.55 -13.18
N ARG A 57 -14.10 12.53 -13.94
CA ARG A 57 -13.42 12.24 -15.22
C ARG A 57 -12.16 11.42 -15.02
N LEU A 58 -11.35 11.76 -14.00
CA LEU A 58 -10.18 10.97 -13.65
C LEU A 58 -10.58 9.53 -13.35
N ALA A 59 -11.55 9.33 -12.47
CA ALA A 59 -12.01 8.01 -12.02
C ALA A 59 -12.42 7.10 -13.18
N LYS A 60 -13.15 7.63 -14.17
CA LYS A 60 -13.55 6.88 -15.37
C LYS A 60 -12.37 6.42 -16.23
N SER A 61 -11.24 7.12 -16.16
CA SER A 61 -10.01 6.80 -16.90
C SER A 61 -8.93 6.13 -16.04
N LEU A 62 -9.24 5.88 -14.77
CA LEU A 62 -8.25 5.48 -13.78
C LEU A 62 -8.00 3.97 -13.88
N THR A 63 -6.75 3.59 -14.09
CA THR A 63 -6.32 2.19 -14.09
C THR A 63 -5.60 1.86 -12.78
N PRO A 64 -5.56 0.59 -12.33
CA PRO A 64 -4.83 0.21 -11.13
C PRO A 64 -3.37 0.68 -11.13
N THR A 65 -2.71 0.60 -12.29
CA THR A 65 -1.33 1.10 -12.46
C THR A 65 -1.23 2.60 -12.23
N LEU A 66 -2.16 3.38 -12.78
CA LEU A 66 -2.19 4.83 -12.58
C LEU A 66 -2.49 5.18 -11.11
N LEU A 67 -3.42 4.47 -10.46
CA LEU A 67 -3.70 4.67 -9.03
C LEU A 67 -2.43 4.46 -8.19
N SER A 68 -1.75 3.34 -8.40
CA SER A 68 -0.53 3.00 -7.69
C SER A 68 0.54 4.07 -7.87
N HIS A 69 0.71 4.57 -9.10
CA HIS A 69 1.63 5.67 -9.38
C HIS A 69 1.23 6.94 -8.63
N LEU A 70 -0.05 7.33 -8.63
CA LEU A 70 -0.52 8.53 -7.92
C LEU A 70 -0.28 8.43 -6.41
N LEU A 71 -0.60 7.28 -5.80
CA LEU A 71 -0.40 7.06 -4.36
C LEU A 71 1.07 7.08 -3.93
N LEU A 72 1.96 6.66 -4.82
CA LEU A 72 3.41 6.62 -4.57
C LEU A 72 4.10 7.95 -4.87
N SER A 73 3.66 8.67 -5.91
CA SER A 73 4.35 9.88 -6.39
C SER A 73 3.87 11.17 -5.71
N LEU A 74 2.65 11.19 -5.16
CA LEU A 74 2.07 12.40 -4.59
C LEU A 74 2.21 12.48 -3.07
N PRO A 75 2.47 13.67 -2.49
CA PRO A 75 2.57 13.87 -1.05
C PRO A 75 1.18 13.96 -0.41
N LEU A 76 0.42 12.85 -0.45
CA LEU A 76 -0.91 12.78 0.13
C LEU A 76 -0.83 12.57 1.64
N LYS A 77 -1.68 13.28 2.40
CA LYS A 77 -1.92 12.96 3.81
C LYS A 77 -2.51 11.54 3.91
N PRO A 78 -2.19 10.74 4.94
CA PRO A 78 -2.74 9.40 5.09
C PRO A 78 -4.26 9.31 5.00
N SER A 79 -4.96 10.23 5.67
CA SER A 79 -6.42 10.29 5.63
C SER A 79 -6.97 10.57 4.23
N ALA A 80 -6.32 11.46 3.47
CA ALA A 80 -6.68 11.76 2.10
C ALA A 80 -6.39 10.58 1.16
N ALA A 81 -5.24 9.93 1.31
CA ALA A 81 -4.86 8.75 0.53
C ALA A 81 -5.85 7.59 0.75
N VAL A 82 -6.21 7.32 2.01
CA VAL A 82 -7.21 6.31 2.37
C VAL A 82 -8.58 6.67 1.82
N ALA A 83 -9.03 7.91 2.02
CA ALA A 83 -10.33 8.34 1.52
C ALA A 83 -10.43 8.30 0.00
N PHE A 84 -9.34 8.63 -0.70
CA PHE A 84 -9.24 8.52 -2.16
C PHE A 84 -9.24 7.07 -2.63
N PHE A 85 -8.47 6.21 -1.97
CA PHE A 85 -8.45 4.77 -2.23
C PHE A 85 -9.82 4.13 -2.02
N ASP A 86 -10.49 4.40 -0.91
CA ASP A 86 -11.82 3.88 -0.64
C ASP A 86 -12.82 4.40 -1.68
N TRP A 87 -12.81 5.71 -1.99
CA TRP A 87 -13.73 6.30 -2.96
C TRP A 87 -13.59 5.71 -4.37
N ILE A 88 -12.35 5.49 -4.85
CA ILE A 88 -12.16 4.93 -6.19
C ILE A 88 -12.59 3.46 -6.24
N GLY A 89 -12.46 2.71 -5.15
CA GLY A 89 -12.96 1.34 -5.03
C GLY A 89 -14.47 1.19 -5.08
N HIS A 90 -15.23 2.27 -4.86
CA HIS A 90 -16.69 2.27 -5.04
C HIS A 90 -17.12 2.58 -6.48
N GLN A 91 -16.19 2.89 -7.37
CA GLN A 91 -16.53 3.16 -8.76
C GLN A 91 -16.77 1.84 -9.51
N PRO A 92 -17.87 1.73 -10.28
CA PRO A 92 -18.27 0.46 -10.91
C PRO A 92 -17.25 -0.05 -11.93
N SER A 93 -16.44 0.83 -12.51
CA SER A 93 -15.42 0.49 -13.51
C SER A 93 -14.04 0.22 -12.91
N PHE A 94 -13.90 0.20 -11.59
CA PHE A 94 -12.60 0.10 -10.93
C PHE A 94 -12.57 -1.02 -9.90
N GLN A 95 -11.54 -1.85 -9.97
CA GLN A 95 -11.28 -2.89 -8.99
C GLN A 95 -9.86 -2.76 -8.46
N HIS A 96 -9.71 -2.82 -7.13
CA HIS A 96 -8.42 -2.86 -6.50
C HIS A 96 -7.68 -4.16 -6.79
N THR A 97 -6.37 -4.04 -6.97
CA THR A 97 -5.43 -5.16 -7.10
C THR A 97 -4.43 -5.12 -5.95
N VAL A 98 -3.68 -6.22 -5.74
CA VAL A 98 -2.56 -6.27 -4.78
C VAL A 98 -1.63 -5.07 -4.94
N THR A 99 -1.34 -4.67 -6.19
CA THR A 99 -0.46 -3.53 -6.45
C THR A 99 -1.00 -2.22 -5.89
N THR A 100 -2.32 -2.00 -5.97
CA THR A 100 -2.95 -0.78 -5.43
C THR A 100 -2.98 -0.79 -3.90
N HIS A 101 -3.24 -1.94 -3.28
CA HIS A 101 -3.17 -2.10 -1.83
C HIS A 101 -1.75 -1.88 -1.31
N ALA A 102 -0.76 -2.47 -1.97
CA ALA A 102 0.66 -2.28 -1.65
C ALA A 102 1.09 -0.81 -1.83
N ALA A 103 0.64 -0.14 -2.89
CA ALA A 103 0.95 1.27 -3.12
C ALA A 103 0.38 2.17 -2.01
N LEU A 104 -0.87 1.92 -1.58
CA LEU A 104 -1.45 2.62 -0.44
C LEU A 104 -0.65 2.35 0.84
N LEU A 105 -0.42 1.07 1.17
CA LEU A 105 0.30 0.69 2.39
C LEU A 105 1.71 1.31 2.44
N ARG A 106 2.43 1.31 1.32
CA ARG A 106 3.75 1.95 1.19
C ARG A 106 3.66 3.47 1.36
N SER A 107 2.60 4.09 0.86
CA SER A 107 2.34 5.53 1.09
C SER A 107 2.14 5.84 2.58
N LEU A 108 1.34 5.02 3.27
CA LEU A 108 1.10 5.15 4.71
C LEU A 108 2.37 4.95 5.54
N LEU A 109 3.21 3.98 5.17
CA LEU A 109 4.48 3.72 5.87
C LEU A 109 5.51 4.85 5.74
N ARG A 110 5.44 5.64 4.66
CA ARG A 110 6.28 6.84 4.48
C ARG A 110 5.82 8.02 5.34
N SER A 111 4.55 8.01 5.76
CA SER A 111 4.01 9.08 6.59
C SER A 111 4.48 8.96 8.04
N THR A 112 4.73 10.12 8.66
CA THR A 112 4.95 10.24 10.11
C THR A 112 3.64 10.37 10.89
N LEU A 113 2.54 10.69 10.21
CA LEU A 113 1.22 10.84 10.83
C LEU A 113 0.59 9.48 11.18
N PRO A 114 -0.20 9.41 12.28
CA PRO A 114 -0.94 8.20 12.64
C PRO A 114 -1.75 7.68 11.46
N SER A 115 -1.57 6.40 11.16
CA SER A 115 -2.17 5.75 10.00
C SER A 115 -2.63 4.35 10.40
N PRO A 116 -3.77 3.86 9.86
CA PRO A 116 -4.31 2.54 10.19
C PRO A 116 -3.54 1.41 9.46
N LEU A 117 -2.25 1.27 9.77
CA LEU A 117 -1.32 0.34 9.10
C LEU A 117 -1.79 -1.11 9.20
N GLU A 118 -2.25 -1.57 10.37
CA GLU A 118 -2.79 -2.93 10.56
C GLU A 118 -3.92 -3.22 9.57
N LYS A 119 -4.91 -2.32 9.46
CA LYS A 119 -6.07 -2.48 8.57
C LYS A 119 -5.61 -2.70 7.13
N PHE A 120 -4.69 -1.86 6.64
CA PHE A 120 -4.25 -1.90 5.26
C PHE A 120 -3.23 -3.02 4.98
N ALA A 121 -2.46 -3.46 5.97
CA ALA A 121 -1.65 -4.65 5.86
C ALA A 121 -2.53 -5.90 5.71
N ILE A 122 -3.54 -6.06 6.56
CA ILE A 122 -4.52 -7.16 6.44
C ILE A 122 -5.26 -7.09 5.11
N SER A 123 -5.67 -5.90 4.68
CA SER A 123 -6.30 -5.72 3.36
C SER A 123 -5.38 -6.13 2.20
N THR A 124 -4.08 -5.83 2.29
CA THR A 124 -3.09 -6.21 1.28
C THR A 124 -2.92 -7.74 1.25
N ILE A 125 -2.80 -8.39 2.42
CA ILE A 125 -2.76 -9.86 2.53
C ILE A 125 -3.97 -10.49 1.84
N ARG A 126 -5.17 -9.99 2.14
CA ARG A 126 -6.44 -10.53 1.59
C ARG A 126 -6.60 -10.33 0.09
N SER A 127 -5.89 -9.35 -0.50
CA SER A 127 -5.90 -9.13 -1.94
C SER A 127 -4.99 -10.08 -2.70
N CYS A 128 -4.08 -10.79 -2.03
CA CYS A 128 -3.16 -11.74 -2.67
C CYS A 128 -3.90 -13.04 -3.02
N HIS A 129 -3.75 -13.50 -4.26
CA HIS A 129 -4.40 -14.70 -4.79
C HIS A 129 -3.41 -15.83 -5.12
N CYS A 130 -2.12 -15.55 -5.17
CA CYS A 130 -1.09 -16.55 -5.40
C CYS A 130 0.18 -16.28 -4.57
N ARG A 131 1.06 -17.29 -4.56
CA ARG A 131 2.38 -17.24 -3.89
C ARG A 131 3.22 -16.04 -4.34
N ASP A 132 3.29 -15.79 -5.65
CA ASP A 132 4.16 -14.75 -6.21
C ASP A 132 3.71 -13.35 -5.81
N GLU A 133 2.39 -13.12 -5.73
CA GLU A 133 1.84 -11.85 -5.25
C GLU A 133 2.18 -11.61 -3.78
N LEU A 134 2.00 -12.64 -2.92
CA LEU A 134 2.33 -12.53 -1.50
C LEU A 134 3.83 -12.30 -1.30
N LEU A 135 4.68 -13.03 -2.01
CA LEU A 135 6.13 -12.89 -1.94
C LEU A 135 6.57 -11.48 -2.36
N ALA A 136 5.95 -10.91 -3.41
CA ALA A 136 6.27 -9.56 -3.87
C ALA A 136 5.95 -8.45 -2.86
N VAL A 137 5.04 -8.69 -1.90
CA VAL A 137 4.65 -7.71 -0.87
C VAL A 137 5.09 -8.10 0.54
N LEU A 138 5.78 -9.23 0.73
CA LEU A 138 6.13 -9.77 2.04
C LEU A 138 6.93 -8.79 2.91
N ASP A 139 7.98 -8.19 2.35
CA ASP A 139 8.81 -7.20 3.06
C ASP A 139 7.99 -5.98 3.50
N LEU A 140 7.04 -5.55 2.67
CA LEU A 140 6.16 -4.42 2.97
C LEU A 140 5.21 -4.76 4.13
N LEU A 141 4.67 -5.98 4.13
CA LEU A 141 3.78 -6.48 5.17
C LEU A 141 4.49 -6.65 6.50
N LEU A 142 5.72 -7.16 6.50
CA LEU A 142 6.57 -7.28 7.69
C LEU A 142 6.85 -5.92 8.30
N LEU A 143 7.25 -4.94 7.48
CA LEU A 143 7.49 -3.58 7.95
C LEU A 143 6.22 -2.95 8.55
N ALA A 144 5.05 -3.21 7.96
CA ALA A 144 3.77 -2.75 8.50
C ALA A 144 3.40 -3.44 9.82
N ALA A 145 3.59 -4.75 9.92
CA ALA A 145 3.32 -5.52 11.12
C ALA A 145 4.20 -5.05 12.30
N GLU A 146 5.50 -4.85 12.04
CA GLU A 146 6.44 -4.34 13.03
C GLU A 146 6.10 -2.91 13.47
N ARG A 147 5.85 -1.99 12.52
CA ARG A 147 5.53 -0.59 12.85
C ARG A 147 4.19 -0.42 13.55
N SER A 148 3.25 -1.33 13.34
CA SER A 148 1.97 -1.34 14.05
C SER A 148 2.01 -2.15 15.34
N CYS A 149 3.13 -2.84 15.65
CA CYS A 149 3.26 -3.78 16.76
C CYS A 149 2.07 -4.75 16.86
N SER A 150 1.51 -5.19 15.72
CA SER A 150 0.24 -5.90 15.69
C SER A 150 0.43 -7.42 15.55
N ILE A 151 0.16 -8.14 16.65
CA ILE A 151 0.07 -9.62 16.64
C ILE A 151 -0.98 -10.10 15.62
N ARG A 152 -2.07 -9.36 15.46
CA ARG A 152 -3.10 -9.69 14.47
C ARG A 152 -2.53 -9.66 13.05
N CYS A 153 -1.72 -8.65 12.73
CA CYS A 153 -1.07 -8.55 11.42
C CYS A 153 -0.13 -9.73 11.18
N PHE A 154 0.72 -10.07 12.14
CA PHE A 154 1.61 -11.24 12.06
C PHE A 154 0.84 -12.55 11.88
N ASN A 155 -0.24 -12.76 12.64
CA ASN A 155 -1.06 -13.97 12.52
C ASN A 155 -1.71 -14.10 11.14
N ASN A 156 -2.23 -13.00 10.58
CA ASN A 156 -2.78 -13.01 9.22
C ASN A 156 -1.71 -13.30 8.17
N LEU A 157 -0.50 -12.76 8.35
CA LEU A 157 0.63 -13.02 7.47
C LEU A 157 1.04 -14.50 7.50
N LEU A 158 1.21 -15.08 8.69
CA LEU A 158 1.54 -16.50 8.86
C LEU A 158 0.47 -17.41 8.25
N MET A 159 -0.81 -17.09 8.43
CA MET A 159 -1.92 -17.84 7.82
C MET A 159 -1.92 -17.77 6.29
N ALA A 160 -1.56 -16.62 5.71
CA ALA A 160 -1.43 -16.47 4.27
C ALA A 160 -0.24 -17.25 3.72
N LEU A 161 0.92 -17.16 4.37
CA LEU A 161 2.12 -17.94 4.00
C LEU A 161 1.84 -19.45 4.05
N ARG A 162 1.15 -19.92 5.10
CA ARG A 162 0.71 -21.31 5.21
C ARG A 162 -0.19 -21.73 4.04
N THR A 163 -1.14 -20.87 3.67
CA THR A 163 -2.07 -21.12 2.55
C THR A 163 -1.33 -21.36 1.23
N PHE A 164 -0.19 -20.68 1.01
CA PHE A 164 0.65 -20.86 -0.18
C PHE A 164 1.86 -21.78 0.04
N SER A 165 1.90 -22.51 1.17
CA SER A 165 2.98 -23.44 1.54
C SER A 165 4.39 -22.80 1.55
N MET A 166 4.48 -21.53 1.94
CA MET A 166 5.71 -20.74 2.03
C MET A 166 6.41 -20.95 3.38
N ILE A 167 6.93 -22.17 3.61
CA ILE A 167 7.45 -22.60 4.93
C ILE A 167 8.69 -21.81 5.35
N ASP A 168 9.65 -21.61 4.44
CA ASP A 168 10.88 -20.86 4.73
C ASP A 168 10.56 -19.42 5.17
N GLU A 169 9.59 -18.78 4.49
CA GLU A 169 9.14 -17.45 4.85
C GLU A 169 8.39 -17.45 6.20
N MET A 170 7.60 -18.49 6.52
CA MET A 170 6.96 -18.63 7.83
C MET A 170 8.00 -18.71 8.96
N GLU A 171 9.06 -19.51 8.78
CA GLU A 171 10.16 -19.62 9.75
C GLU A 171 10.83 -18.26 9.94
N SER A 172 11.11 -17.54 8.86
CA SER A 172 11.67 -16.18 8.93
C SER A 172 10.76 -15.21 9.70
N VAL A 173 9.43 -15.26 9.50
CA VAL A 173 8.49 -14.41 10.25
C VAL A 173 8.48 -14.80 11.73
N PHE A 174 8.52 -16.09 12.05
CA PHE A 174 8.55 -16.57 13.43
C PHE A 174 9.83 -16.14 14.16
N GLU A 175 10.97 -16.17 13.49
CA GLU A 175 12.22 -15.64 14.04
C GLU A 175 12.12 -14.14 14.34
N ILE A 176 11.53 -13.35 13.43
CA ILE A 176 11.33 -11.90 13.64
C ILE A 176 10.45 -11.65 14.86
N ILE A 177 9.34 -12.39 15.00
CA ILE A 177 8.44 -12.26 16.16
C ILE A 177 9.18 -12.62 17.45
N SER A 178 10.00 -13.67 17.41
CA SER A 178 10.75 -14.18 18.57
C SER A 178 11.92 -13.29 18.98
N LYS A 179 12.58 -12.64 18.01
CA LYS A 179 13.70 -11.68 18.22
C LYS A 179 13.18 -10.25 18.46
N GLY A 180 11.94 -9.96 18.08
CA GLY A 180 11.34 -8.64 18.02
C GLY A 180 10.60 -8.19 19.29
N LYS A 181 10.68 -6.89 19.57
CA LYS A 181 10.14 -6.17 20.74
C LYS A 181 8.61 -6.11 20.86
N CYS A 182 7.84 -6.80 20.02
CA CYS A 182 6.37 -6.66 19.98
C CYS A 182 5.68 -7.19 21.25
N VAL A 183 6.34 -8.07 22.02
CA VAL A 183 5.80 -8.62 23.27
C VAL A 183 6.03 -7.69 24.47
N LEU A 184 6.97 -6.73 24.38
CA LEU A 184 7.36 -5.90 25.53
C LEU A 184 6.53 -4.61 25.69
N GLN A 185 5.91 -4.10 24.62
CA GLN A 185 5.09 -2.87 24.70
C GLN A 185 3.71 -3.10 25.32
N THR A 186 3.11 -4.27 25.14
CA THR A 186 1.81 -4.59 25.76
C THR A 186 1.93 -4.69 27.29
N ILE A 187 3.09 -5.14 27.78
CA ILE A 187 3.36 -5.28 29.23
C ILE A 187 3.67 -3.91 29.86
N THR A 188 4.31 -2.98 29.14
CA THR A 188 4.59 -1.64 29.68
C THR A 188 3.38 -0.71 29.68
N THR A 189 2.36 -0.96 28.86
CA THR A 189 1.10 -0.18 28.89
C THR A 189 0.07 -0.70 29.90
N CYS A 190 0.18 -1.97 30.32
CA CYS A 190 -0.55 -2.50 31.47
C CYS A 190 0.35 -2.33 32.69
N GLY A 191 0.36 -1.12 33.27
CA GLY A 191 1.10 -0.82 34.50
C GLY A 191 0.88 -1.88 35.58
N ILE A 192 1.86 -2.76 35.72
CA ILE A 192 2.11 -3.55 36.92
C ILE A 192 3.54 -3.19 37.29
N GLU A 193 3.68 -2.13 38.09
CA GLU A 193 4.88 -2.01 38.92
C GLU A 193 4.77 -3.02 40.07
N PRO A 194 5.91 -3.58 40.53
CA PRO A 194 5.96 -4.54 41.63
C PRO A 194 5.53 -3.95 42.99
#